data_AF-A0A971TEA5-F1
#
_entry.id   AF-A0A971TEA5-F1
#
_cell.length_a   1.000
_cell.length_b   1.000
_cell.length_c   1.000
_cell.angle_alpha   90.00
_cell.angle_beta   90.00
_cell.angle_gamma   90.00
#
_symmetry.space_group_name_H-M   'P 1'
#
loop_
_entity.id
_entity.type
_entity.pdbx_description
1 polymer ?
#
loop_
_entity_poly.entity_id
_entity_poly.type
_entity_poly.pdbx_seq_one_letter_code
_entity_poly.pdbx_strand_id
1 'polypeptide(L)'
;MLHTVKKALEVDKLGEETVYRLIHRYSPEKGIEEFWDVIINEQCFNVYINDVFYKNICCTPSHLDELITGHLLMEGQVSSSANIKKIEIDDTTINVSVIARPSVQNYIKNIPDICCPAAKLSWLMQAHLNISALHKQTGGVHVMSLANQEGLLVSREDIGRHNAVDKLYGYCSINGINCYDKIFLSSGRVSHEIIQKLVAMGIQLVVSRAAVTSLAQEIAQKSGITVLGFARGERFNIYTHPHRIIAGSGR
;
A
#
# COMPACT_ATOMS: atom_id res chain seq x y z
N MET A 1 -13.81 -3.83 33.93
CA MET A 1 -15.06 -3.46 33.23
C MET A 1 -15.02 -2.01 32.72
N LEU A 2 -14.95 -0.99 33.59
CA LEU A 2 -14.90 0.43 33.18
C LEU A 2 -13.70 0.84 32.30
N HIS A 3 -12.51 0.25 32.52
CA HIS A 3 -11.32 0.52 31.70
C HIS A 3 -11.44 -0.11 30.29
N THR A 4 -12.10 -1.27 30.19
CA THR A 4 -12.39 -1.98 28.94
C THR A 4 -13.42 -1.22 28.09
N VAL A 5 -14.46 -0.67 28.73
CA VAL A 5 -15.48 0.15 28.05
C VAL A 5 -14.89 1.47 27.56
N LYS A 6 -14.00 2.12 28.31
CA LYS A 6 -13.30 3.34 27.85
C LYS A 6 -12.39 3.09 26.65
N LYS A 7 -11.69 1.95 26.61
CA LYS A 7 -10.83 1.57 25.46
C LYS A 7 -11.65 1.18 24.22
N ALA A 8 -12.87 0.67 24.40
CA ALA A 8 -13.81 0.46 23.30
C ALA A 8 -14.35 1.80 22.75
N LEU A 9 -14.62 2.78 23.62
CA LEU A 9 -15.15 4.10 23.24
C LEU A 9 -14.10 5.04 22.61
N GLU A 10 -12.82 4.96 22.97
CA GLU A 10 -11.75 5.73 22.30
C GLU A 10 -11.42 5.25 20.88
N VAL A 11 -11.84 4.03 20.54
CA VAL A 11 -11.46 3.29 19.31
C VAL A 11 -12.60 3.16 18.30
N ASP A 12 -13.81 3.60 18.64
CA ASP A 12 -14.95 3.82 17.72
C ASP A 12 -14.59 4.73 16.51
N LYS A 13 -13.38 5.33 16.52
CA LYS A 13 -12.76 6.08 15.44
C LYS A 13 -12.16 5.24 14.31
N LEU A 14 -11.92 3.93 14.48
CA LEU A 14 -11.30 3.07 13.45
C LEU A 14 -12.30 2.40 12.48
N GLY A 15 -13.60 2.64 12.67
CA GLY A 15 -14.63 2.27 11.70
C GLY A 15 -14.70 0.77 11.39
N GLU A 16 -15.16 0.45 10.17
CA GLU A 16 -15.44 -0.90 9.67
C GLU A 16 -14.18 -1.78 9.49
N GLU A 17 -12.97 -1.25 9.72
CA GLU A 17 -11.70 -1.95 9.46
C GLU A 17 -11.25 -2.90 10.59
N THR A 18 -11.91 -2.86 11.76
CA THR A 18 -11.57 -3.71 12.91
C THR A 18 -12.78 -4.35 13.54
N VAL A 19 -12.55 -5.48 14.22
CA VAL A 19 -13.58 -6.20 14.95
C VAL A 19 -13.05 -6.61 16.33
N TYR A 20 -13.91 -6.49 17.34
CA TYR A 20 -13.63 -6.99 18.68
C TYR A 20 -14.07 -8.45 18.82
N ARG A 21 -13.17 -9.28 19.35
CA ARG A 21 -13.46 -10.69 19.62
C ARG A 21 -12.97 -11.09 21.00
N LEU A 22 -13.81 -11.84 21.71
CA LEU A 22 -13.38 -12.56 22.90
C LEU A 22 -12.53 -13.74 22.45
N ILE A 23 -11.28 -13.76 22.89
CA ILE A 23 -10.31 -14.82 22.61
C ILE A 23 -9.73 -15.35 23.92
N HIS A 24 -8.88 -16.35 23.81
CA HIS A 24 -8.07 -16.82 24.93
C HIS A 24 -6.61 -16.37 24.76
N ARG A 25 -6.01 -15.83 25.81
CA ARG A 25 -4.60 -15.44 25.87
C ARG A 25 -3.87 -16.31 26.88
N TYR A 26 -2.77 -16.91 26.44
CA TYR A 26 -1.82 -17.56 27.34
C TYR A 26 -0.75 -16.57 27.80
N SER A 27 -0.44 -16.58 29.09
CA SER A 27 0.79 -16.00 29.61
C SER A 27 1.44 -16.95 30.62
N PRO A 28 2.79 -17.00 30.72
CA PRO A 28 3.47 -17.89 31.65
C PRO A 28 3.01 -17.74 33.11
N GLU A 29 2.63 -16.53 33.52
CA GLU A 29 2.27 -16.22 34.92
C GLU A 29 0.79 -16.53 35.24
N LYS A 30 -0.12 -16.38 34.28
CA LYS A 30 -1.58 -16.48 34.52
C LYS A 30 -2.24 -17.70 33.90
N GLY A 31 -1.51 -18.49 33.11
CA GLY A 31 -2.11 -19.55 32.30
C GLY A 31 -2.98 -18.96 31.19
N ILE A 32 -4.09 -19.63 30.87
CA ILE A 32 -5.04 -19.23 29.82
C ILE A 32 -6.16 -18.37 30.43
N GLU A 33 -6.33 -17.15 29.94
CA GLU A 33 -7.40 -16.22 30.35
C GLU A 33 -8.23 -15.73 29.14
N GLU A 34 -9.50 -15.41 29.37
CA GLU A 34 -10.32 -14.71 28.38
C GLU A 34 -9.82 -13.26 28.20
N PHE A 35 -9.71 -12.83 26.95
CA PHE A 35 -9.19 -11.52 26.59
C PHE A 35 -9.95 -10.95 25.38
N TRP A 36 -10.36 -9.68 25.46
CA TRP A 36 -10.94 -8.97 24.32
C TRP A 36 -9.82 -8.40 23.45
N ASP A 37 -9.64 -8.98 22.27
CA ASP A 37 -8.66 -8.49 21.30
C ASP A 37 -9.32 -7.72 20.16
N VAL A 38 -8.53 -6.84 19.56
CA VAL A 38 -8.90 -6.13 18.33
C VAL A 38 -8.19 -6.79 17.17
N ILE A 39 -8.99 -7.38 16.28
CA ILE A 39 -8.49 -8.02 15.07
C ILE A 39 -8.92 -7.22 13.85
N ILE A 40 -8.18 -7.37 12.75
CA ILE A 40 -8.54 -6.75 11.48
C ILE A 40 -9.81 -7.38 10.92
N ASN A 41 -10.67 -6.54 10.34
CA ASN A 41 -11.79 -6.99 9.54
C ASN A 41 -11.32 -7.30 8.11
N GLU A 42 -11.33 -8.59 7.75
CA GLU A 42 -11.10 -9.06 6.39
C GLU A 42 -12.44 -9.39 5.73
N GLN A 43 -12.73 -8.73 4.60
CA GLN A 43 -13.99 -8.92 3.88
C GLN A 43 -13.72 -9.20 2.42
N CYS A 44 -14.47 -10.15 1.86
CA CYS A 44 -14.34 -10.57 0.48
C CYS A 44 -15.52 -10.06 -0.36
N PHE A 45 -15.19 -9.43 -1.49
CA PHE A 45 -16.15 -8.84 -2.41
C PHE A 45 -16.11 -9.57 -3.75
N ASN A 46 -17.29 -9.90 -4.28
CA ASN A 46 -17.44 -10.33 -5.67
C ASN A 46 -17.51 -9.07 -6.55
N VAL A 47 -16.52 -8.91 -7.43
CA VAL A 47 -16.41 -7.77 -8.33
C VAL A 47 -17.01 -8.13 -9.69
N TYR A 48 -17.89 -7.28 -10.19
CA TYR A 48 -18.51 -7.36 -11.50
C TYR A 48 -18.10 -6.15 -12.34
N ILE A 49 -17.76 -6.36 -13.61
CA ILE A 49 -17.46 -5.30 -14.57
C ILE A 49 -18.51 -5.38 -15.67
N ASN A 50 -19.28 -4.31 -15.87
CA ASN A 50 -20.40 -4.26 -16.82
C ASN A 50 -21.31 -5.50 -16.69
N ASP A 51 -21.75 -5.78 -15.47
CA ASP A 51 -22.63 -6.89 -15.09
C ASP A 51 -22.05 -8.31 -15.28
N VAL A 52 -20.77 -8.44 -15.66
CA VAL A 52 -20.08 -9.72 -15.79
C VAL A 52 -19.17 -9.94 -14.59
N PHE A 53 -19.27 -11.12 -13.96
CA PHE A 53 -18.37 -11.49 -12.86
C PHE A 53 -16.91 -11.43 -13.33
N TYR A 54 -16.09 -10.69 -12.59
CA TYR A 54 -14.69 -10.52 -12.88
C TYR A 54 -13.82 -11.36 -11.95
N LYS A 55 -13.91 -11.13 -10.64
CA LYS A 55 -13.13 -11.86 -9.62
C LYS A 55 -13.65 -11.64 -8.21
N ASN A 56 -13.09 -12.39 -7.27
CA ASN A 56 -13.21 -12.11 -5.84
C ASN A 56 -11.97 -11.33 -5.34
N ILE A 57 -12.17 -10.36 -4.45
CA ILE A 57 -11.10 -9.61 -3.77
C ILE A 57 -11.38 -9.60 -2.26
N CYS A 58 -10.47 -10.16 -1.46
CA CYS A 58 -10.48 -10.03 0.01
C CYS A 58 -9.54 -8.89 0.43
N CYS A 59 -10.03 -7.99 1.27
CA CYS A 59 -9.36 -6.73 1.62
C CYS A 59 -9.89 -6.15 2.94
N THR A 60 -9.29 -5.04 3.40
CA THR A 60 -9.97 -4.23 4.44
C THR A 60 -11.13 -3.45 3.79
N PRO A 61 -12.31 -3.37 4.44
CA PRO A 61 -13.52 -2.77 3.87
C PRO A 61 -13.50 -1.23 3.90
N SER A 62 -12.37 -0.62 3.53
CA SER A 62 -12.19 0.82 3.43
C SER A 62 -11.58 1.18 2.09
N HIS A 63 -11.84 2.40 1.62
CA HIS A 63 -11.25 2.93 0.38
C HIS A 63 -11.45 1.98 -0.83
N LEU A 64 -12.65 1.37 -0.92
CA LEU A 64 -12.95 0.34 -1.91
C LEU A 64 -13.03 0.90 -3.34
N ASP A 65 -13.47 2.14 -3.49
CA ASP A 65 -13.45 2.89 -4.74
C ASP A 65 -12.01 3.06 -5.28
N GLU A 66 -11.06 3.38 -4.41
CA GLU A 66 -9.65 3.47 -4.73
C GLU A 66 -9.04 2.10 -5.02
N LEU A 67 -9.35 1.08 -4.20
CA LEU A 67 -8.91 -0.29 -4.43
C LEU A 67 -9.28 -0.74 -5.85
N ILE A 68 -10.56 -0.58 -6.21
CA ILE A 68 -11.09 -1.00 -7.50
C ILE A 68 -10.49 -0.18 -8.63
N THR A 69 -10.41 1.14 -8.46
CA THR A 69 -9.80 2.01 -9.48
C THR A 69 -8.36 1.63 -9.76
N GLY A 70 -7.53 1.47 -8.71
CA GLY A 70 -6.14 1.08 -8.86
C GLY A 70 -5.99 -0.32 -9.42
N HIS A 71 -6.81 -1.28 -8.97
CA HIS A 71 -6.79 -2.65 -9.46
C HIS A 71 -7.06 -2.72 -10.97
N LEU A 72 -8.13 -2.07 -11.44
CA LEU A 72 -8.50 -2.08 -12.85
C LEU A 72 -7.45 -1.40 -13.74
N LEU A 73 -6.77 -0.36 -13.23
CA LEU A 73 -5.65 0.27 -13.93
C LEU A 73 -4.43 -0.65 -14.02
N MET A 74 -4.07 -1.31 -12.92
CA MET A 74 -2.92 -2.21 -12.83
C MET A 74 -3.08 -3.46 -13.69
N GLU A 75 -4.30 -4.00 -13.74
CA GLU A 75 -4.67 -5.17 -14.56
C GLU A 75 -5.01 -4.80 -16.02
N GLY A 76 -4.88 -3.51 -16.39
CA GLY A 76 -5.14 -3.03 -17.75
C GLY A 76 -6.60 -3.14 -18.21
N GLN A 77 -7.55 -3.33 -17.28
CA GLN A 77 -8.99 -3.33 -17.57
C GLN A 77 -9.48 -1.94 -17.98
N VAL A 78 -8.82 -0.89 -17.46
CA VAL A 78 -9.01 0.49 -17.89
C VAL A 78 -7.65 1.17 -18.06
N SER A 79 -7.57 2.16 -18.94
CA SER A 79 -6.34 2.96 -19.16
C SER A 79 -6.29 4.25 -18.33
N SER A 80 -7.43 4.68 -17.80
CA SER A 80 -7.58 5.89 -17.00
C SER A 80 -8.75 5.73 -16.03
N SER A 81 -8.65 6.36 -14.86
CA SER A 81 -9.77 6.46 -13.91
C SER A 81 -11.02 7.07 -14.55
N ALA A 82 -10.86 7.96 -15.54
CA ALA A 82 -11.95 8.54 -16.32
C ALA A 82 -12.74 7.53 -17.18
N ASN A 83 -12.24 6.29 -17.34
CA ASN A 83 -13.00 5.22 -18.01
C ASN A 83 -13.96 4.50 -17.05
N ILE A 84 -13.86 4.73 -15.74
CA ILE A 84 -14.79 4.20 -14.75
C ILE A 84 -15.94 5.19 -14.62
N LYS A 85 -17.14 4.77 -15.02
CA LYS A 85 -18.35 5.60 -14.95
C LYS A 85 -18.98 5.59 -13.56
N LYS A 86 -18.97 4.42 -12.92
CA LYS A 86 -19.69 4.17 -11.67
C LYS A 86 -19.07 2.98 -10.94
N ILE A 87 -18.97 3.10 -9.62
CA ILE A 87 -18.67 2.01 -8.71
C ILE A 87 -19.82 1.99 -7.70
N GLU A 88 -20.50 0.86 -7.59
CA GLU A 88 -21.55 0.61 -6.60
C GLU A 88 -21.07 -0.49 -5.67
N ILE A 89 -21.13 -0.24 -4.37
CA ILE A 89 -20.62 -1.13 -3.35
C ILE A 89 -21.80 -1.49 -2.44
N ASP A 90 -22.07 -2.78 -2.38
CA ASP A 90 -22.99 -3.41 -1.44
C ASP A 90 -22.19 -4.27 -0.45
N ASP A 91 -22.85 -4.94 0.50
CA ASP A 91 -22.21 -5.71 1.57
C ASP A 91 -21.15 -6.71 1.08
N THR A 92 -21.37 -7.40 -0.03
CA THR A 92 -20.41 -8.42 -0.54
C THR A 92 -20.17 -8.33 -2.04
N THR A 93 -20.67 -7.27 -2.66
CA THR A 93 -20.67 -7.13 -4.11
C THR A 93 -20.18 -5.74 -4.49
N ILE A 94 -19.32 -5.68 -5.49
CA ILE A 94 -18.89 -4.42 -6.10
C ILE A 94 -19.24 -4.48 -7.58
N ASN A 95 -20.13 -3.59 -8.03
CA ASN A 95 -20.51 -3.44 -9.42
C ASN A 95 -19.80 -2.24 -10.03
N VAL A 96 -19.04 -2.48 -11.10
CA VAL A 96 -18.26 -1.44 -11.79
C VAL A 96 -18.76 -1.28 -13.21
N SER A 97 -19.16 -0.07 -13.58
CA SER A 97 -19.46 0.29 -14.96
C SER A 97 -18.25 0.98 -15.59
N VAL A 98 -17.71 0.41 -16.67
CA VAL A 98 -16.54 0.96 -17.39
C VAL A 98 -16.83 1.18 -18.87
N ILE A 99 -16.14 2.17 -19.45
CA ILE A 99 -16.10 2.37 -20.90
C ILE A 99 -14.87 1.63 -21.43
N ALA A 100 -15.09 0.51 -22.11
CA ALA A 100 -14.02 -0.15 -22.85
C ALA A 100 -13.58 0.76 -24.01
N ARG A 101 -12.39 1.35 -23.88
CA ARG A 101 -11.66 1.93 -25.01
C ARG A 101 -10.37 1.13 -25.18
N PRO A 102 -10.01 0.71 -26.40
CA PRO A 102 -8.71 0.08 -26.62
C PRO A 102 -7.60 1.01 -26.12
N SER A 103 -6.68 0.47 -25.32
CA SER A 103 -5.60 1.21 -24.71
C SER A 103 -4.40 1.28 -25.66
N VAL A 104 -3.89 2.50 -25.86
CA VAL A 104 -2.48 2.70 -26.19
C VAL A 104 -1.78 2.87 -24.85
N GLN A 105 -0.81 2.01 -24.57
CA GLN A 105 0.00 2.12 -23.36
C GLN A 105 0.89 3.36 -23.51
N ASN A 106 0.54 4.44 -22.82
CA ASN A 106 1.34 5.65 -22.82
C ASN A 106 2.55 5.43 -21.92
N TYR A 107 3.66 5.02 -22.54
CA TYR A 107 4.96 5.12 -21.90
C TYR A 107 5.27 6.60 -21.68
N ILE A 108 5.39 7.01 -20.42
CA ILE A 108 5.87 8.35 -20.09
C ILE A 108 7.35 8.41 -20.50
N LYS A 109 7.62 9.09 -21.61
CA LYS A 109 9.00 9.40 -22.03
C LYS A 109 9.52 10.58 -21.21
N ASN A 110 10.79 10.53 -20.84
CA ASN A 110 11.52 11.60 -20.16
C ASN A 110 11.00 11.93 -18.75
N ILE A 111 10.84 10.91 -17.91
CA ILE A 111 10.60 11.12 -16.47
C ILE A 111 11.89 11.74 -15.87
N PRO A 112 11.81 12.90 -15.19
CA PRO A 112 12.96 13.46 -14.48
C PRO A 112 13.50 12.48 -13.45
N ASP A 113 14.82 12.36 -13.38
CA ASP A 113 15.44 11.48 -12.40
C ASP A 113 15.22 12.01 -10.97
N ILE A 114 15.11 11.09 -10.00
CA ILE A 114 14.91 11.44 -8.59
C ILE A 114 16.16 11.09 -7.78
N CYS A 115 16.78 12.09 -7.16
CA CYS A 115 17.84 11.86 -6.18
C CYS A 115 17.36 12.25 -4.79
N CYS A 116 17.74 11.49 -3.75
CA CYS A 116 17.33 11.76 -2.38
C CYS A 116 18.47 11.48 -1.39
N PRO A 117 18.70 12.36 -0.39
CA PRO A 117 19.66 12.08 0.68
C PRO A 117 19.31 10.83 1.48
N ALA A 118 20.31 10.01 1.79
CA ALA A 118 20.13 8.79 2.59
C ALA A 118 19.43 9.05 3.93
N ALA A 119 19.82 10.12 4.63
CA ALA A 119 19.20 10.53 5.90
C ALA A 119 17.71 10.87 5.73
N LYS A 120 17.32 11.49 4.61
CA LYS A 120 15.92 11.81 4.33
C LYS A 120 15.09 10.53 4.09
N LEU A 121 15.65 9.54 3.39
CA LEU A 121 14.99 8.25 3.17
C LEU A 121 14.76 7.49 4.50
N SER A 122 15.75 7.51 5.39
CA SER A 122 15.61 6.97 6.75
C SER A 122 14.52 7.69 7.55
N TRP A 123 14.45 9.02 7.48
CA TRP A 123 13.41 9.79 8.16
C TRP A 123 12.02 9.50 7.58
N LEU A 124 11.87 9.46 6.25
CA LEU A 124 10.61 9.11 5.59
C LEU A 124 10.14 7.70 5.98
N MET A 125 11.07 6.74 6.06
CA MET A 125 10.75 5.38 6.47
C MET A 125 10.28 5.32 7.93
N GLN A 126 10.86 6.12 8.82
CA GLN A 126 10.37 6.23 10.20
C GLN A 126 8.98 6.86 10.27
N ALA A 127 8.72 7.91 9.49
CA ALA A 127 7.40 8.54 9.41
C ALA A 127 6.36 7.53 8.88
N HIS A 128 6.68 6.80 7.81
CA HIS A 128 5.80 5.81 7.19
C HIS A 128 5.32 4.74 8.17
N LEU A 129 6.20 4.25 9.04
CA LEU A 129 5.85 3.17 9.97
C LEU A 129 5.07 3.66 11.19
N ASN A 130 5.06 4.97 11.40
CA ASN A 130 4.34 5.61 12.48
C ASN A 130 2.97 6.16 12.04
N ILE A 131 2.68 6.21 10.74
CA ILE A 131 1.47 6.84 10.23
C ILE A 131 0.20 6.04 10.54
N SER A 132 0.32 4.70 10.55
CA SER A 132 -0.82 3.80 10.65
C SER A 132 -1.19 3.50 12.10
N ALA A 133 -2.38 3.94 12.54
CA ALA A 133 -2.96 3.49 13.80
C ALA A 133 -3.40 2.02 13.72
N LEU A 134 -3.97 1.61 12.59
CA LEU A 134 -4.50 0.27 12.36
C LEU A 134 -3.40 -0.80 12.45
N HIS A 135 -2.28 -0.59 11.78
CA HIS A 135 -1.10 -1.46 11.87
C HIS A 135 -0.51 -1.49 13.28
N LYS A 136 -0.43 -0.34 13.97
CA LYS A 136 0.07 -0.28 15.36
C LYS A 136 -0.81 -1.07 16.32
N GLN A 137 -2.11 -1.06 16.10
CA GLN A 137 -3.07 -1.69 16.99
C GLN A 137 -3.18 -3.20 16.75
N THR A 138 -3.14 -3.63 15.49
CA THR A 138 -3.47 -5.02 15.12
C THR A 138 -2.30 -5.81 14.57
N GLY A 139 -1.27 -5.14 14.02
CA GLY A 139 -0.21 -5.77 13.23
C GLY A 139 -0.69 -6.47 11.95
N GLY A 140 -1.98 -6.37 11.59
CA GLY A 140 -2.62 -7.20 10.57
C GLY A 140 -2.71 -6.58 9.18
N VAL A 141 -2.13 -5.39 8.96
CA VAL A 141 -2.16 -4.70 7.67
C VAL A 141 -0.77 -4.34 7.17
N HIS A 142 -0.65 -4.24 5.86
CA HIS A 142 0.46 -3.59 5.20
C HIS A 142 0.15 -2.11 4.96
N VAL A 143 1.21 -1.29 4.96
CA VAL A 143 1.13 0.16 4.71
C VAL A 143 1.98 0.46 3.49
N MET A 144 1.43 1.24 2.57
CA MET A 144 2.13 1.78 1.39
C MET A 144 1.97 3.29 1.39
N SER A 145 3.06 4.03 1.14
CA SER A 145 3.00 5.50 1.06
C SER A 145 3.73 6.03 -0.15
N LEU A 146 3.25 7.18 -0.64
CA LEU A 146 4.03 8.07 -1.48
C LEU A 146 4.57 9.23 -0.66
N ALA A 147 5.78 9.65 -1.01
CA ALA A 147 6.46 10.78 -0.40
C ALA A 147 7.21 11.60 -1.44
N ASN A 148 7.55 12.82 -1.06
CA ASN A 148 8.58 13.62 -1.71
C ASN A 148 9.70 13.92 -0.68
N GLN A 149 10.64 14.80 -1.03
CA GLN A 149 11.70 15.21 -0.11
C GLN A 149 11.21 16.11 1.04
N GLU A 150 9.95 16.56 1.03
CA GLU A 150 9.36 17.34 2.12
C GLU A 150 8.74 16.40 3.16
N GLY A 151 7.97 15.41 2.73
CA GLY A 151 7.24 14.52 3.63
C GLY A 151 6.49 13.39 2.93
N LEU A 152 5.73 12.64 3.74
CA LEU A 152 4.71 11.73 3.23
C LEU A 152 3.57 12.55 2.63
N LEU A 153 3.06 12.12 1.49
CA LEU A 153 1.96 12.76 0.77
C LEU A 153 0.64 12.04 1.00
N VAL A 154 0.67 10.72 0.85
CA VAL A 154 -0.49 9.85 1.03
C VAL A 154 -0.03 8.47 1.48
N SER A 155 -0.85 7.82 2.31
CA SER A 155 -0.66 6.43 2.72
C SER A 155 -1.95 5.65 2.56
N ARG A 156 -1.85 4.37 2.20
CA ARG A 156 -2.94 3.41 2.16
C ARG A 156 -2.55 2.09 2.77
N GLU A 157 -3.55 1.42 3.30
CA GLU A 157 -3.40 0.26 4.15
C GLU A 157 -4.37 -0.83 3.71
N ASP A 158 -3.93 -2.06 3.81
CA ASP A 158 -4.75 -3.24 3.55
C ASP A 158 -4.08 -4.48 4.14
N ILE A 159 -4.87 -5.52 4.44
CA ILE A 159 -4.33 -6.84 4.82
C ILE A 159 -3.37 -7.35 3.74
N GLY A 160 -3.78 -7.20 2.48
CA GLY A 160 -2.99 -7.58 1.32
C GLY A 160 -2.07 -6.45 0.86
N ARG A 161 -0.75 -6.69 0.83
CA ARG A 161 0.20 -5.70 0.29
C ARG A 161 -0.11 -5.25 -1.15
N HIS A 162 -0.68 -6.13 -1.98
CA HIS A 162 -1.06 -5.80 -3.35
C HIS A 162 -2.26 -4.87 -3.41
N ASN A 163 -3.25 -5.07 -2.52
CA ASN A 163 -4.42 -4.22 -2.39
C ASN A 163 -4.02 -2.84 -1.83
N ALA A 164 -3.07 -2.78 -0.90
CA ALA A 164 -2.57 -1.51 -0.38
C ALA A 164 -1.90 -0.67 -1.48
N VAL A 165 -1.18 -1.32 -2.42
CA VAL A 165 -0.65 -0.65 -3.63
C VAL A 165 -1.79 -0.20 -4.56
N ASP A 166 -2.79 -1.05 -4.78
CA ASP A 166 -3.93 -0.72 -5.63
C ASP A 166 -4.73 0.46 -5.06
N LYS A 167 -5.05 0.47 -3.76
CA LYS A 167 -5.65 1.63 -3.06
C LYS A 167 -4.82 2.89 -3.24
N LEU A 168 -3.51 2.81 -3.00
CA LEU A 168 -2.61 3.96 -3.14
C LEU A 168 -2.64 4.52 -4.56
N TYR A 169 -2.56 3.65 -5.57
CA TYR A 169 -2.57 4.09 -6.97
C TYR A 169 -3.94 4.59 -7.42
N GLY A 170 -5.02 3.95 -6.97
CA GLY A 170 -6.39 4.39 -7.19
C GLY A 170 -6.62 5.80 -6.67
N TYR A 171 -6.21 6.07 -5.42
CA TYR A 171 -6.25 7.42 -4.86
C TYR A 171 -5.48 8.42 -5.72
N CYS A 172 -4.26 8.08 -6.15
CA CYS A 172 -3.46 8.98 -6.98
C CYS A 172 -4.14 9.27 -8.32
N SER A 173 -4.72 8.25 -8.96
CA SER A 173 -5.40 8.36 -10.24
C SER A 173 -6.70 9.16 -10.16
N ILE A 174 -7.46 9.01 -9.07
CA ILE A 174 -8.68 9.80 -8.80
C ILE A 174 -8.33 11.27 -8.57
N ASN A 175 -7.23 11.54 -7.85
CA ASN A 175 -6.85 12.89 -7.44
C ASN A 175 -5.83 13.58 -8.37
N GLY A 176 -5.51 12.97 -9.52
CA GLY A 176 -4.55 13.54 -10.48
C GLY A 176 -3.12 13.68 -9.94
N ILE A 177 -2.72 12.82 -8.98
CA ILE A 177 -1.40 12.83 -8.37
C ILE A 177 -0.42 12.03 -9.23
N ASN A 178 0.57 12.73 -9.78
CA ASN A 178 1.68 12.09 -10.48
C ASN A 178 2.59 11.34 -9.49
N CYS A 179 2.88 10.08 -9.82
CA CYS A 179 3.71 9.20 -9.00
C CYS A 179 5.19 9.20 -9.41
N TYR A 180 5.53 9.61 -10.63
CA TYR A 180 6.84 9.37 -11.23
C TYR A 180 8.01 10.14 -10.61
N ASP A 181 7.70 11.24 -9.93
CA ASP A 181 8.61 12.11 -9.19
C ASP A 181 8.54 11.86 -7.66
N LYS A 182 7.94 10.73 -7.25
CA LYS A 182 7.72 10.38 -5.84
C LYS A 182 8.57 9.19 -5.40
N ILE A 183 8.71 9.10 -4.08
CA ILE A 183 9.36 8.02 -3.36
C ILE A 183 8.28 7.09 -2.83
N PHE A 184 8.35 5.82 -3.17
CA PHE A 184 7.43 4.81 -2.66
C PHE A 184 8.00 4.16 -1.40
N LEU A 185 7.18 4.06 -0.34
CA LEU A 185 7.54 3.42 0.91
C LEU A 185 6.63 2.23 1.21
N SER A 186 7.21 1.14 1.68
CA SER A 186 6.49 -0.11 1.98
C SER A 186 6.85 -0.69 3.33
N SER A 187 5.84 -1.15 4.08
CA SER A 187 6.04 -1.99 5.25
C SER A 187 6.34 -3.47 4.90
N GLY A 188 5.98 -3.90 3.69
CA GLY A 188 6.01 -5.28 3.24
C GLY A 188 7.21 -5.65 2.36
N ARG A 189 7.34 -6.95 2.07
CA ARG A 189 8.35 -7.48 1.14
C ARG A 189 8.12 -6.94 -0.27
N VAL A 190 9.21 -6.68 -0.99
CA VAL A 190 9.18 -6.27 -2.39
C VAL A 190 9.28 -7.52 -3.27
N SER A 191 8.12 -7.97 -3.78
CA SER A 191 8.01 -9.07 -4.75
C SER A 191 8.01 -8.54 -6.19
N HIS A 192 8.10 -9.45 -7.16
CA HIS A 192 8.08 -9.11 -8.59
C HIS A 192 6.78 -8.40 -9.00
N GLU A 193 5.62 -8.86 -8.50
CA GLU A 193 4.31 -8.23 -8.72
C GLU A 193 4.26 -6.79 -8.19
N ILE A 194 4.84 -6.55 -7.00
CA ILE A 194 4.94 -5.19 -6.45
C ILE A 194 5.78 -4.32 -7.38
N ILE A 195 6.96 -4.78 -7.80
CA ILE A 195 7.80 -4.01 -8.74
C ILE A 195 7.07 -3.73 -10.06
N GLN A 196 6.35 -4.70 -10.63
CA GLN A 196 5.59 -4.47 -11.87
C GLN A 196 4.52 -3.38 -11.70
N LYS A 197 3.80 -3.37 -10.58
CA LYS A 197 2.87 -2.30 -10.26
C LYS A 197 3.58 -0.95 -10.13
N LEU A 198 4.74 -0.90 -9.46
CA LEU A 198 5.52 0.33 -9.31
C LEU A 198 6.09 0.84 -10.66
N VAL A 199 6.45 -0.06 -11.57
CA VAL A 199 6.78 0.30 -12.96
C VAL A 199 5.59 0.95 -13.66
N ALA A 200 4.39 0.36 -13.53
CA ALA A 200 3.17 0.92 -14.12
C ALA A 200 2.81 2.30 -13.54
N MET A 201 3.15 2.55 -12.27
CA MET A 201 3.03 3.87 -11.62
C MET A 201 4.11 4.86 -12.04
N GLY A 202 5.17 4.43 -12.73
CA GLY A 202 6.33 5.25 -13.07
C GLY A 202 7.26 5.54 -11.88
N ILE A 203 7.15 4.79 -10.78
CA ILE A 203 7.98 4.98 -9.58
C ILE A 203 9.43 4.61 -9.86
N GLN A 204 10.36 5.48 -9.45
CA GLN A 204 11.79 5.28 -9.69
C GLN A 204 12.59 4.96 -8.41
N LEU A 205 12.05 5.27 -7.23
CA LEU A 205 12.71 5.06 -5.94
C LEU A 205 11.78 4.38 -4.93
N VAL A 206 12.20 3.20 -4.47
CA VAL A 206 11.43 2.31 -3.59
C VAL A 206 12.20 2.08 -2.29
N VAL A 207 11.55 2.28 -1.15
CA VAL A 207 12.11 2.04 0.18
C VAL A 207 11.22 1.06 0.94
N SER A 208 11.75 -0.12 1.25
CA SER A 208 11.03 -1.14 2.00
C SER A 208 11.68 -1.46 3.35
N ARG A 209 10.84 -1.62 4.37
CA ARG A 209 11.24 -2.13 5.69
C ARG A 209 11.69 -3.61 5.64
N ALA A 210 11.28 -4.35 4.62
CA ALA A 210 11.44 -5.81 4.52
C ALA A 210 12.38 -6.22 3.37
N ALA A 211 12.43 -7.53 3.11
CA ALA A 211 13.29 -8.15 2.11
C ALA A 211 12.83 -7.87 0.67
N VAL A 212 13.78 -7.93 -0.26
CA VAL A 212 13.58 -7.88 -1.71
C VAL A 212 13.83 -9.28 -2.28
N THR A 213 12.94 -9.78 -3.15
CA THR A 213 13.14 -11.10 -3.78
C THR A 213 14.05 -11.01 -5.01
N SER A 214 14.67 -12.12 -5.40
CA SER A 214 15.60 -12.17 -6.55
C SER A 214 14.96 -11.67 -7.85
N LEU A 215 13.77 -12.15 -8.18
CA LEU A 215 13.05 -11.71 -9.38
C LEU A 215 12.63 -10.24 -9.30
N ALA A 216 12.29 -9.73 -8.11
CA ALA A 216 11.99 -8.30 -7.93
C ALA A 216 13.23 -7.44 -8.22
N GLN A 217 14.41 -7.85 -7.72
CA GLN A 217 15.67 -7.19 -8.01
C GLN A 217 15.99 -7.21 -9.52
N GLU A 218 15.82 -8.34 -10.20
CA GLU A 218 16.08 -8.46 -11.63
C GLU A 218 15.19 -7.52 -12.45
N ILE A 219 13.88 -7.51 -12.19
CA ILE A 219 12.94 -6.63 -12.88
C ILE A 219 13.26 -5.16 -12.57
N ALA A 220 13.51 -4.81 -11.31
CA ALA A 220 13.87 -3.44 -10.93
C ALA A 220 15.17 -2.97 -11.61
N GLN A 221 16.14 -3.87 -11.76
CA GLN A 221 17.39 -3.57 -12.47
C GLN A 221 17.11 -3.23 -13.94
N LYS A 222 16.30 -4.05 -14.63
CA LYS A 222 15.94 -3.81 -16.04
C LYS A 222 15.06 -2.59 -16.24
N SER A 223 14.15 -2.32 -15.30
CA SER A 223 13.20 -1.20 -15.37
C SER A 223 13.75 0.12 -14.85
N GLY A 224 15.01 0.18 -14.42
CA GLY A 224 15.61 1.42 -13.95
C GLY A 224 15.13 1.89 -12.58
N ILE A 225 14.56 1.02 -11.74
CA ILE A 225 14.02 1.37 -10.40
C ILE A 225 15.08 1.13 -9.33
N THR A 226 15.39 2.14 -8.52
CA THR A 226 16.21 2.01 -7.32
C THR A 226 15.40 1.37 -6.20
N VAL A 227 15.85 0.21 -5.71
CA VAL A 227 15.16 -0.53 -4.64
C VAL A 227 16.04 -0.63 -3.41
N LEU A 228 15.52 -0.11 -2.30
CA LEU A 228 16.09 -0.24 -0.96
C LEU A 228 15.28 -1.25 -0.16
N GLY A 229 15.96 -2.18 0.48
CA GLY A 229 15.35 -3.16 1.38
C GLY A 229 15.98 -3.12 2.77
N PHE A 230 15.33 -3.76 3.72
CA PHE A 230 15.74 -3.78 5.13
C PHE A 230 16.01 -2.38 5.70
N ALA A 231 15.22 -1.37 5.31
CA ALA A 231 15.37 -0.02 5.81
C ALA A 231 14.95 0.08 7.29
N ARG A 232 15.95 0.21 8.18
CA ARG A 232 15.79 0.20 9.63
C ARG A 232 16.71 1.24 10.27
N GLY A 233 16.12 2.22 10.96
CA GLY A 233 16.87 3.33 11.53
C GLY A 233 17.64 4.07 10.43
N GLU A 234 18.95 4.11 10.55
CA GLU A 234 19.86 4.80 9.62
C GLU A 234 20.51 3.87 8.59
N ARG A 235 20.09 2.60 8.51
CA ARG A 235 20.68 1.61 7.59
C ARG A 235 19.62 1.02 6.65
N PHE A 236 20.04 0.74 5.43
CA PHE A 236 19.28 0.03 4.41
C PHE A 236 20.25 -0.62 3.41
N ASN A 237 19.78 -1.63 2.68
CA ASN A 237 20.53 -2.26 1.60
C ASN A 237 20.04 -1.71 0.27
N ILE A 238 20.96 -1.32 -0.61
CA ILE A 238 20.64 -0.88 -1.98
C ILE A 238 20.78 -2.10 -2.91
N TYR A 239 19.68 -2.49 -3.56
CA TYR A 239 19.66 -3.67 -4.44
C TYR A 239 19.89 -3.33 -5.91
N THR A 240 19.50 -2.12 -6.32
CA THR A 240 19.55 -1.66 -7.71
C THR A 240 19.78 -0.15 -7.76
N HIS A 241 20.45 0.33 -8.81
CA HIS A 241 20.54 1.76 -9.17
C HIS A 241 20.91 2.73 -8.01
N PRO A 242 22.10 2.59 -7.38
CA PRO A 242 22.49 3.39 -6.21
C PRO A 242 22.70 4.88 -6.48
N HIS A 243 22.82 5.30 -7.74
CA HIS A 243 23.11 6.69 -8.14
C HIS A 243 22.07 7.70 -7.63
N ARG A 244 20.84 7.27 -7.36
CA ARG A 244 19.76 8.10 -6.79
C ARG A 244 19.93 8.41 -5.31
N ILE A 245 20.85 7.74 -4.63
CA ILE A 245 21.07 7.91 -3.19
C ILE A 245 22.23 8.88 -2.99
N ILE A 246 21.92 10.06 -2.47
CA ILE A 246 22.94 11.04 -2.10
C ILE A 246 23.46 10.66 -0.73
N ALA A 247 24.65 10.07 -0.68
CA ALA A 247 25.38 9.93 0.57
C ALA A 247 25.66 11.35 1.09
N GLY A 248 25.25 11.63 2.33
CA GLY A 248 25.77 12.83 3.01
C GLY A 248 27.29 12.75 3.03
N SER A 249 27.97 13.88 2.87
CA SER A 249 29.43 13.95 2.99
C SER A 249 29.82 13.34 4.33
N GLY A 250 30.32 12.10 4.30
CA GLY A 250 30.87 11.46 5.49
C GLY A 250 32.01 12.33 5.99
N ARG A 251 32.06 12.52 7.31
CA ARG A 251 33.30 12.94 7.99
C ARG A 251 34.42 11.94 7.68
#